data_AF-A0A238X0Z0-F1
#
_entry.id   AF-A0A238X0Z0-F1
#
_cell.length_a   1.000
_cell.length_b   1.000
_cell.length_c   1.000
_cell.angle_alpha   90.00
_cell.angle_beta   90.00
_cell.angle_gamma   90.00
#
_symmetry.space_group_name_H-M   'P 1'
#
loop_
_entity.id
_entity.type
_entity.pdbx_description
1 polymer ?
#
loop_
_entity_poly.entity_id
_entity_poly.type
_entity_poly.pdbx_seq_one_letter_code
_entity_poly.pdbx_strand_id
1 'polypeptide(L)'
;MNRLALPFCFLLLLTTMYQSPGASAQMVPSRLIPFRHGTRWGYADQNRRLVLPLRYDEAGPFIGEVAWVREGTLYGYIDGAGNPVTPVQYTRASNFYRGRATVEQGGETFDINLSGQRLTEPAPPELEEEPLEHGDVVRKDGKVGFRFTVGTATVAPTYDEVRENYNGLLFVRQGTKWGVINSKGKLVQPVAFDAIQLKGNLVLPQVQRGGLWGYLDEEGSTLTEVRYQQASPFLGDIARVVLPNGQTGYINANGQEFFE
;
A
#
# COMPACT_ATOMS: atom_id res chain seq x y z
N MET A 1 -63.05 32.74 -59.62
CA MET A 1 -61.63 32.53 -59.97
C MET A 1 -60.77 33.30 -58.98
N ASN A 2 -60.19 32.62 -58.00
CA ASN A 2 -58.86 32.92 -57.46
C ASN A 2 -58.48 31.80 -56.50
N ARG A 3 -57.41 31.09 -56.87
CA ARG A 3 -56.78 30.04 -56.08
C ARG A 3 -55.97 30.71 -54.98
N LEU A 4 -56.14 30.26 -53.73
CA LEU A 4 -55.11 30.44 -52.71
C LEU A 4 -54.77 29.09 -52.11
N ALA A 5 -53.47 28.81 -52.16
CA ALA A 5 -52.81 27.62 -51.68
C ALA A 5 -52.42 27.80 -50.19
N LEU A 6 -52.70 26.76 -49.39
CA LEU A 6 -51.89 26.09 -48.35
C LEU A 6 -50.83 26.90 -47.56
N PRO A 7 -50.62 26.62 -46.24
CA PRO A 7 -50.13 25.28 -45.86
C PRO A 7 -50.63 24.65 -44.55
N PHE A 8 -50.48 23.33 -44.57
CA PHE A 8 -50.46 22.38 -43.47
C PHE A 8 -49.65 22.88 -42.26
N CYS A 9 -50.28 22.90 -41.08
CA CYS A 9 -49.58 22.95 -39.80
C CYS A 9 -49.18 21.51 -39.43
N PHE A 10 -47.91 21.15 -39.65
CA PHE A 10 -47.29 19.97 -39.05
C PHE A 10 -46.99 20.29 -37.58
N LEU A 11 -47.76 19.69 -36.66
CA LEU A 11 -47.46 19.75 -35.23
C LEU A 11 -46.31 18.75 -34.95
N LEU A 12 -45.07 19.24 -34.98
CA LEU A 12 -43.88 18.46 -34.66
C LEU A 12 -43.78 18.36 -33.13
N LEU A 13 -44.25 17.26 -32.54
CA LEU A 13 -44.00 16.91 -31.15
C LEU A 13 -42.52 16.53 -31.00
N LEU A 14 -41.67 17.51 -30.68
CA LEU A 14 -40.31 17.26 -30.19
C LEU A 14 -40.40 16.66 -28.79
N THR A 15 -40.38 15.33 -28.69
CA THR A 15 -40.03 14.66 -27.44
C THR A 15 -38.52 14.81 -27.26
N THR A 16 -38.11 15.76 -26.43
CA THR A 16 -36.73 15.82 -25.95
C THR A 16 -36.47 14.57 -25.13
N MET A 17 -35.78 13.60 -25.72
CA MET A 17 -35.18 12.52 -24.95
C MET A 17 -34.16 13.17 -24.01
N TYR A 18 -34.50 13.22 -22.73
CA TYR A 18 -33.55 13.53 -21.68
C TYR A 18 -32.55 12.37 -21.66
N GLN A 19 -31.45 12.52 -22.40
CA GLN A 19 -30.32 11.63 -22.21
C GLN A 19 -29.77 11.92 -20.83
N SER A 20 -29.89 10.94 -19.94
CA SER A 20 -29.20 10.92 -18.67
C SER A 20 -27.72 11.23 -18.93
N PRO A 21 -27.11 12.20 -18.22
CA PRO A 21 -25.67 12.37 -18.29
C PRO A 21 -25.03 11.03 -17.94
N GLY A 22 -24.16 10.56 -18.84
CA GLY A 22 -23.48 9.28 -18.71
C GLY A 22 -22.92 9.12 -17.31
N ALA A 23 -23.06 7.91 -16.78
CA ALA A 23 -22.38 7.51 -15.56
C ALA A 23 -20.91 7.95 -15.67
N SER A 24 -20.54 8.96 -14.89
CA SER A 24 -19.14 9.24 -14.63
C SER A 24 -18.60 7.97 -14.01
N ALA A 25 -17.85 7.19 -14.79
CA ALA A 25 -16.94 6.23 -14.22
C ALA A 25 -16.13 7.04 -13.20
N GLN A 26 -16.36 6.78 -11.92
CA GLN A 26 -15.45 7.26 -10.88
C GLN A 26 -14.08 6.71 -11.29
N MET A 27 -13.24 7.56 -11.86
CA MET A 27 -11.85 7.23 -12.12
C MET A 27 -11.29 6.92 -10.74
N VAL A 28 -11.11 5.63 -10.44
CA VAL A 28 -10.20 5.22 -9.38
C VAL A 28 -8.90 5.95 -9.70
N PRO A 29 -8.41 6.87 -8.84
CA PRO A 29 -7.20 7.60 -9.15
C PRO A 29 -6.12 6.57 -9.45
N SER A 30 -5.65 6.59 -10.69
CA SER A 30 -4.66 5.62 -11.16
C SER A 30 -3.43 5.82 -10.30
N ARG A 31 -3.03 4.79 -9.55
CA ARG A 31 -1.87 4.86 -8.67
C ARG A 31 -0.64 5.22 -9.51
N LEU A 32 -0.10 6.41 -9.25
CA LEU A 32 1.08 6.91 -9.95
C LEU A 32 2.34 6.30 -9.36
N ILE A 33 3.18 5.76 -10.23
CA ILE A 33 4.46 5.16 -9.85
C ILE A 33 5.61 6.05 -10.32
N PRO A 34 6.67 6.25 -9.50
CA PRO A 34 7.88 6.92 -9.95
C PRO A 34 8.42 6.24 -11.21
N PHE A 35 8.62 7.03 -12.26
CA PHE A 35 9.05 6.55 -13.57
C PHE A 35 10.28 7.34 -14.00
N ARG A 36 11.36 6.63 -14.31
CA ARG A 36 12.64 7.21 -14.72
C ARG A 36 12.95 6.86 -16.16
N HIS A 37 13.39 7.87 -16.92
CA HIS A 37 13.98 7.66 -18.23
C HIS A 37 15.16 8.62 -18.42
N GLY A 38 16.33 8.07 -18.71
CA GLY A 38 17.59 8.80 -18.63
C GLY A 38 17.89 9.21 -17.18
N THR A 39 18.24 10.49 -16.98
CA THR A 39 18.56 11.04 -15.65
C THR A 39 17.37 11.68 -14.94
N ARG A 40 16.24 11.84 -15.63
CA ARG A 40 15.06 12.55 -15.09
C ARG A 40 13.97 11.57 -14.65
N TRP A 41 13.24 12.00 -13.63
CA TRP A 41 12.09 11.32 -13.06
C TRP A 41 10.79 12.07 -13.33
N GLY A 42 9.73 11.30 -13.51
CA GLY A 42 8.33 11.71 -13.60
C GLY A 42 7.46 10.60 -12.99
N TYR A 43 6.20 10.54 -13.39
CA TYR A 43 5.29 9.49 -12.91
C TYR A 43 4.51 8.87 -14.05
N ALA A 44 4.32 7.56 -14.00
CA ALA A 44 3.54 6.82 -14.97
C ALA A 44 2.32 6.18 -14.30
N ASP A 45 1.31 5.85 -15.10
CA ASP A 45 0.27 4.92 -14.69
C ASP A 45 0.80 3.48 -14.68
N GLN A 46 -0.01 2.57 -14.15
CA GLN A 46 0.25 1.14 -14.08
C GLN A 46 0.54 0.46 -15.44
N ASN A 47 0.15 1.07 -16.57
CA ASN A 47 0.48 0.58 -17.90
C ASN A 47 1.79 1.18 -18.44
N ARG A 48 2.60 1.80 -17.56
CA ARG A 48 3.84 2.52 -17.88
C ARG A 48 3.64 3.69 -18.84
N ARG A 49 2.41 4.19 -19.00
CA ARG A 49 2.17 5.41 -19.76
C ARG A 49 2.50 6.59 -18.86
N LEU A 50 3.38 7.46 -19.34
CA LEU A 50 3.79 8.67 -18.62
C LEU A 50 2.55 9.56 -18.36
N VAL A 51 2.33 9.92 -17.10
CA VAL A 51 1.25 10.81 -16.64
C VAL A 51 1.80 12.15 -16.18
N LEU A 52 2.83 12.14 -15.32
CA LEU A 52 3.56 13.35 -14.93
C LEU A 52 4.92 13.38 -15.64
N PRO A 53 5.32 14.54 -16.19
CA PRO A 53 6.48 14.65 -17.06
C PRO A 53 7.79 14.35 -16.33
N LEU A 54 8.79 13.90 -17.10
CA LEU A 54 10.16 13.64 -16.65
C LEU A 54 10.92 14.96 -16.39
N ARG A 55 10.66 15.62 -15.26
CA ARG A 55 11.26 16.93 -14.94
C ARG A 55 12.10 16.96 -13.67
N TYR A 56 11.97 15.96 -12.81
CA TYR A 56 12.64 15.94 -11.52
C TYR A 56 13.99 15.22 -11.59
N ASP A 57 14.92 15.58 -10.71
CA ASP A 57 16.19 14.87 -10.57
C ASP A 57 15.99 13.56 -9.81
N GLU A 58 15.08 13.53 -8.84
CA GLU A 58 14.55 12.34 -8.16
C GLU A 58 13.08 12.54 -7.79
N ALA A 59 12.37 11.43 -7.62
CA ALA A 59 10.95 11.42 -7.26
C ALA A 59 10.67 10.24 -6.32
N GLY A 60 10.00 10.51 -5.20
CA GLY A 60 9.54 9.51 -4.25
C GLY A 60 8.20 8.89 -4.62
N PRO A 61 7.82 7.76 -4.01
CA PRO A 61 6.50 7.18 -4.19
C PRO A 61 5.41 8.11 -3.63
N PHE A 62 4.22 8.04 -4.23
CA PHE A 62 3.03 8.59 -3.58
C PHE A 62 2.67 7.76 -2.35
N ILE A 63 2.65 8.41 -1.18
CA ILE A 63 2.15 7.84 0.07
C ILE A 63 0.86 8.61 0.41
N GLY A 64 -0.28 7.91 0.31
CA GLY A 64 -1.57 8.60 0.23
C GLY A 64 -1.64 9.43 -1.05
N GLU A 65 -1.81 10.74 -0.92
CA GLU A 65 -2.02 11.66 -2.04
C GLU A 65 -0.79 12.51 -2.39
N VAL A 66 0.32 12.34 -1.66
CA VAL A 66 1.48 13.23 -1.73
C VAL A 66 2.77 12.46 -2.01
N ALA A 67 3.67 13.04 -2.80
CA ALA A 67 5.00 12.51 -3.05
C ALA A 67 6.05 13.62 -2.93
N TRP A 68 7.25 13.29 -2.43
CA TRP A 68 8.37 14.22 -2.52
C TRP A 68 9.03 14.15 -3.89
N VAL A 69 9.57 15.28 -4.33
CA VAL A 69 10.35 15.43 -5.57
C VAL A 69 11.60 16.25 -5.27
N ARG A 70 12.68 16.00 -6.02
CA ARG A 70 13.94 16.72 -5.90
C ARG A 70 14.28 17.45 -7.18
N GLU A 71 14.62 18.72 -7.07
CA GLU A 71 15.20 19.54 -8.14
C GLU A 71 16.48 20.20 -7.61
N GLY A 72 17.60 19.99 -8.29
CA GLY A 72 18.91 20.33 -7.75
C GLY A 72 19.16 19.58 -6.44
N THR A 73 19.56 20.28 -5.39
CA THR A 73 19.80 19.69 -4.06
C THR A 73 18.60 19.81 -3.12
N LEU A 74 17.48 20.34 -3.59
CA LEU A 74 16.34 20.70 -2.75
C LEU A 74 15.14 19.80 -3.05
N TYR A 75 14.34 19.59 -2.01
CA TYR A 75 13.14 18.77 -2.01
C TYR A 75 11.88 19.63 -1.87
N GLY A 76 10.79 19.18 -2.46
CA GLY A 76 9.43 19.68 -2.26
C GLY A 76 8.42 18.54 -2.39
N TYR A 77 7.14 18.85 -2.22
CA TYR A 77 6.06 17.86 -2.30
C TYR A 77 5.07 18.21 -3.39
N ILE A 78 4.52 17.20 -4.05
CA ILE A 78 3.49 17.32 -5.09
C ILE A 78 2.29 16.42 -4.80
N ASP A 79 1.13 16.81 -5.32
CA ASP A 79 -0.08 15.99 -5.33
C ASP A 79 -0.12 15.05 -6.54
N GLY A 80 -1.14 14.19 -6.60
CA GLY A 80 -1.34 13.24 -7.71
C GLY A 80 -1.58 13.86 -9.09
N ALA A 81 -1.90 15.16 -9.16
CA ALA A 81 -2.00 15.91 -10.41
C ALA A 81 -0.67 16.60 -10.78
N GLY A 82 0.35 16.50 -9.92
CA GLY A 82 1.65 17.14 -10.08
C GLY A 82 1.66 18.61 -9.67
N ASN A 83 0.63 19.08 -8.94
CA ASN A 83 0.62 20.41 -8.36
C ASN A 83 1.53 20.43 -7.13
N PRO A 84 2.26 21.52 -6.88
CA PRO A 84 3.08 21.64 -5.68
C PRO A 84 2.18 21.73 -4.43
N VAL A 85 2.38 20.80 -3.49
CA VAL A 85 1.91 20.90 -2.10
C VAL A 85 2.83 21.80 -1.30
N THR A 86 4.14 21.70 -1.55
CA THR A 86 5.14 22.66 -1.09
C THR A 86 6.01 23.10 -2.26
N PRO A 87 6.60 24.30 -2.22
CA PRO A 87 7.70 24.61 -3.12
C PRO A 87 8.90 23.70 -2.86
N VAL A 88 9.79 23.58 -3.85
CA VAL A 88 11.08 22.89 -3.71
C VAL A 88 12.03 23.81 -2.95
N GLN A 89 12.16 23.58 -1.64
CA GLN A 89 12.88 24.48 -0.73
C GLN A 89 13.60 23.77 0.42
N TYR A 90 13.37 22.48 0.62
CA TYR A 90 13.90 21.73 1.76
C TYR A 90 15.24 21.10 1.42
N THR A 91 16.20 21.13 2.33
CA THR A 91 17.50 20.43 2.16
C THR A 91 17.37 18.94 2.41
N ARG A 92 16.36 18.52 3.19
CA ARG A 92 15.98 17.13 3.45
C ARG A 92 14.46 17.00 3.54
N ALA A 93 13.92 15.87 3.11
CA ALA A 93 12.50 15.56 3.16
C ALA A 93 12.30 14.05 3.40
N SER A 94 11.43 13.67 4.33
CA SER A 94 11.00 12.27 4.54
C SER A 94 9.75 11.95 3.72
N ASN A 95 9.41 10.66 3.64
CA ASN A 95 8.05 10.26 3.28
C ASN A 95 7.06 10.75 4.35
N PHE A 96 5.79 10.86 3.98
CA PHE A 96 4.71 11.03 4.95
C PHE A 96 4.50 9.73 5.74
N TYR A 97 4.37 9.85 7.05
CA TYR A 97 4.00 8.78 7.98
C TYR A 97 3.01 9.33 9.01
N ARG A 98 1.88 8.64 9.22
CA ARG A 98 0.78 9.08 10.10
C ARG A 98 0.39 10.56 9.91
N GLY A 99 0.36 11.01 8.65
CA GLY A 99 -0.03 12.37 8.26
C GLY A 99 1.04 13.45 8.43
N ARG A 100 2.29 13.07 8.75
CA ARG A 100 3.42 14.00 8.97
C ARG A 100 4.61 13.65 8.10
N ALA A 101 5.35 14.66 7.65
CA ALA A 101 6.67 14.47 7.06
C ALA A 101 7.68 15.41 7.72
N THR A 102 8.87 14.90 8.03
CA THR A 102 9.95 15.69 8.62
C THR A 102 10.79 16.28 7.49
N VAL A 103 11.00 17.59 7.56
CA VAL A 103 11.76 18.37 6.57
C VAL A 103 12.83 19.20 7.26
N GLU A 104 13.87 19.57 6.49
CA GLU A 104 14.90 20.49 6.93
C GLU A 104 14.89 21.74 6.04
N GLN A 105 14.84 22.93 6.64
CA GLN A 105 14.93 24.21 5.95
C GLN A 105 15.78 25.19 6.77
N GLY A 106 16.80 25.79 6.15
CA GLY A 106 17.62 26.81 6.83
C GLY A 106 18.35 26.32 8.08
N GLY A 107 18.66 25.02 8.15
CA GLY A 107 19.29 24.39 9.32
C GLY A 107 18.34 24.03 10.46
N GLU A 108 17.04 24.25 10.28
CA GLU A 108 15.99 23.84 11.21
C GLU A 108 15.25 22.60 10.70
N THR A 109 15.01 21.64 11.58
CA THR A 109 14.21 20.43 11.30
C THR A 109 12.83 20.58 11.94
N PHE A 110 11.77 20.35 11.16
CA PHE A 110 10.39 20.40 11.64
C PHE A 110 9.46 19.49 10.82
N ASP A 111 8.28 19.23 11.35
CA ASP A 111 7.27 18.43 10.66
C ASP A 111 6.30 19.32 9.87
N ILE A 112 5.79 18.78 8.76
CA ILE A 112 4.67 19.34 7.99
C ILE A 112 3.52 18.34 7.90
N ASN A 113 2.30 18.83 7.76
CA ASN A 113 1.11 18.01 7.46
C ASN A 113 0.94 17.79 5.94
N LEU A 114 -0.08 17.02 5.55
CA LEU A 114 -0.38 16.68 4.15
C LEU A 114 -0.70 17.89 3.25
N SER A 115 -1.06 19.04 3.82
CA SER A 115 -1.27 20.29 3.08
C SER A 115 0.01 21.15 3.02
N GLY A 116 1.15 20.64 3.51
CA GLY A 116 2.43 21.34 3.49
C GLY A 116 2.61 22.35 4.63
N GLN A 117 1.66 22.42 5.56
CA GLN A 117 1.73 23.36 6.68
C GLN A 117 2.63 22.83 7.78
N ARG A 118 3.52 23.69 8.29
CA ARG A 118 4.37 23.38 9.44
C ARG A 118 3.52 23.06 10.67
N LEU A 119 3.81 21.93 11.30
CA LEU A 119 3.21 21.49 12.55
C LEU A 119 3.99 22.07 13.72
N THR A 120 3.27 22.66 14.68
CA THR A 120 3.83 23.20 15.92
C THR A 120 3.67 22.22 17.08
N GLU A 121 2.74 21.29 16.96
CA GLU A 121 2.59 20.19 17.91
C GLU A 121 3.67 19.16 17.61
N PRO A 122 4.42 18.70 18.63
CA PRO A 122 5.37 17.62 18.42
C PRO A 122 4.65 16.42 17.82
N ALA A 123 5.39 15.58 17.08
CA ALA A 123 4.88 14.26 16.78
C ALA A 123 4.36 13.65 18.08
N PRO A 124 3.18 13.00 18.09
CA PRO A 124 2.80 12.15 19.22
C PRO A 124 4.03 11.32 19.56
N PRO A 125 4.40 11.19 20.84
CA PRO A 125 5.59 10.43 21.22
C PRO A 125 5.55 9.14 20.41
N GLU A 126 6.58 8.96 19.58
CA GLU A 126 6.85 7.66 18.99
C GLU A 126 6.93 6.77 20.22
N LEU A 127 5.88 5.95 20.42
CA LEU A 127 5.78 5.14 21.62
C LEU A 127 7.12 4.44 21.70
N GLU A 128 7.93 4.77 22.71
CA GLU A 128 9.08 3.94 23.06
C GLU A 128 8.49 2.53 23.02
N GLU A 129 9.00 1.67 22.13
CA GLU A 129 8.45 0.33 21.95
C GLU A 129 8.65 -0.44 23.26
N GLU A 130 7.77 -0.23 24.24
CA GLU A 130 7.29 -1.26 25.13
C GLU A 130 6.69 -2.30 24.18
N PRO A 131 7.37 -3.44 23.96
CA PRO A 131 7.05 -4.33 22.87
C PRO A 131 5.82 -5.15 23.23
N LEU A 132 4.63 -4.53 23.22
CA LEU A 132 3.33 -5.16 23.46
C LEU A 132 2.23 -4.37 22.73
N GLU A 133 2.43 -4.04 21.45
CA GLU A 133 1.28 -3.64 20.63
C GLU A 133 0.48 -4.90 20.29
N HIS A 134 -0.68 -5.04 20.96
CA HIS A 134 -1.87 -5.89 20.71
C HIS A 134 -2.18 -7.01 21.71
N GLY A 135 -1.31 -7.40 22.66
CA GLY A 135 -1.71 -8.33 23.72
C GLY A 135 -0.64 -8.89 24.67
N ASP A 136 -1.06 -9.79 25.56
CA ASP A 136 -0.22 -10.48 26.54
C ASP A 136 -0.04 -11.95 26.20
N VAL A 137 1.19 -12.45 26.28
CA VAL A 137 1.47 -13.88 26.19
C VAL A 137 0.91 -14.61 27.41
N VAL A 138 0.08 -15.63 27.18
CA VAL A 138 -0.46 -16.50 28.23
C VAL A 138 0.29 -17.83 28.17
N ARG A 139 0.80 -18.32 29.31
CA ARG A 139 1.50 -19.62 29.37
C ARG A 139 0.77 -20.60 30.27
N LYS A 140 0.67 -21.85 29.82
CA LYS A 140 0.13 -22.98 30.59
C LYS A 140 0.75 -24.28 30.11
N ASP A 141 1.20 -25.13 31.02
CA ASP A 141 1.74 -26.47 30.73
C ASP A 141 2.84 -26.49 29.63
N GLY A 142 3.71 -25.47 29.64
CA GLY A 142 4.79 -25.32 28.65
C GLY A 142 4.33 -24.86 27.26
N LYS A 143 3.03 -24.60 27.07
CA LYS A 143 2.45 -24.05 25.85
C LYS A 143 2.18 -22.55 25.98
N VAL A 144 2.11 -21.90 24.83
CA VAL A 144 2.00 -20.46 24.65
C VAL A 144 0.68 -20.15 23.95
N GLY A 145 -0.03 -19.18 24.49
CA GLY A 145 -1.24 -18.57 23.95
C GLY A 145 -1.10 -17.05 24.03
N PHE A 146 -2.19 -16.35 23.77
CA PHE A 146 -2.17 -14.90 23.64
C PHE A 146 -3.50 -14.30 24.06
N ARG A 147 -3.49 -13.21 24.80
CA ARG A 147 -4.68 -12.43 25.15
C ARG A 147 -4.55 -11.09 24.48
N PHE A 148 -5.48 -10.75 23.58
CA PHE A 148 -5.46 -9.43 22.97
C PHE A 148 -5.85 -8.37 24.02
N THR A 149 -5.14 -7.25 24.05
CA THR A 149 -5.41 -6.11 24.97
C THR A 149 -6.56 -5.24 24.46
N VAL A 150 -6.82 -5.27 23.15
CA VAL A 150 -7.96 -4.63 22.51
C VAL A 150 -9.02 -5.67 22.17
N GLY A 151 -10.25 -5.48 22.68
CA GLY A 151 -11.35 -6.43 22.53
C GLY A 151 -11.33 -7.56 23.57
N THR A 152 -11.96 -8.69 23.24
CA THR A 152 -12.10 -9.85 24.15
C THR A 152 -11.49 -11.14 23.58
N ALA A 153 -10.79 -11.04 22.44
CA ALA A 153 -10.22 -12.20 21.77
C ALA A 153 -9.10 -12.83 22.61
N THR A 154 -9.06 -14.16 22.62
CA THR A 154 -8.01 -14.94 23.26
C THR A 154 -7.61 -16.11 22.39
N VAL A 155 -6.33 -16.47 22.45
CA VAL A 155 -5.72 -17.64 21.85
C VAL A 155 -5.32 -18.56 22.99
N ALA A 156 -5.89 -19.76 23.04
CA ALA A 156 -5.59 -20.73 24.07
C ALA A 156 -4.10 -21.11 24.06
N PRO A 157 -3.50 -21.40 25.23
CA PRO A 157 -2.11 -21.82 25.32
C PRO A 157 -1.93 -23.26 24.84
N THR A 158 -1.86 -23.44 23.52
CA THR A 158 -1.70 -24.75 22.87
C THR A 158 -0.48 -24.84 21.95
N TYR A 159 0.11 -23.69 21.59
CA TYR A 159 1.24 -23.60 20.66
C TYR A 159 2.58 -23.67 21.38
N ASP A 160 3.64 -24.05 20.67
CA ASP A 160 5.01 -24.04 21.19
C ASP A 160 5.60 -22.62 21.22
N GLU A 161 5.11 -21.75 20.35
CA GLU A 161 5.58 -20.38 20.21
C GLU A 161 4.47 -19.51 19.61
N VAL A 162 4.37 -18.26 20.05
CA VAL A 162 3.54 -17.22 19.46
C VAL A 162 4.44 -16.01 19.25
N ARG A 163 4.48 -15.49 18.03
CA ARG A 163 5.14 -14.22 17.69
C ARG A 163 4.11 -13.23 17.18
N GLU A 164 4.24 -12.00 17.59
CA GLU A 164 3.38 -10.91 17.14
C GLU A 164 4.03 -10.16 15.97
N ASN A 165 3.19 -9.66 15.08
CA ASN A 165 3.56 -8.74 14.01
C ASN A 165 2.79 -7.42 14.20
N TYR A 166 3.42 -6.30 13.85
CA TYR A 166 2.91 -4.93 14.03
C TYR A 166 1.48 -4.69 13.48
N ASN A 167 1.02 -5.49 12.51
CA ASN A 167 -0.35 -5.42 11.96
C ASN A 167 -1.40 -6.28 12.70
N GLY A 168 -1.08 -6.79 13.90
CA GLY A 168 -2.01 -7.59 14.72
C GLY A 168 -2.17 -9.04 14.26
N LEU A 169 -1.29 -9.53 13.38
CA LEU A 169 -1.17 -10.96 13.09
C LEU A 169 -0.31 -11.65 14.15
N LEU A 170 -0.73 -12.85 14.56
CA LEU A 170 0.08 -13.73 15.37
C LEU A 170 0.57 -14.91 14.52
N PHE A 171 1.87 -15.14 14.53
CA PHE A 171 2.48 -16.34 13.96
C PHE A 171 2.67 -17.37 15.06
N VAL A 172 2.02 -18.51 14.88
CA VAL A 172 1.97 -19.57 15.88
C VAL A 172 2.71 -20.80 15.38
N ARG A 173 3.53 -21.41 16.24
CA ARG A 173 4.29 -22.61 15.91
C ARG A 173 3.78 -23.83 16.67
N GLN A 174 3.63 -24.94 15.94
CA GLN A 174 3.48 -26.27 16.53
C GLN A 174 4.51 -27.21 15.91
N GLY A 175 5.37 -27.82 16.74
CA GLY A 175 6.53 -28.57 16.27
C GLY A 175 7.43 -27.69 15.41
N THR A 176 7.64 -28.07 14.15
CA THR A 176 8.46 -27.32 13.18
C THR A 176 7.64 -26.44 12.24
N LYS A 177 6.31 -26.45 12.36
CA LYS A 177 5.40 -25.80 11.41
C LYS A 177 4.77 -24.54 11.97
N TRP A 178 4.46 -23.61 11.09
CA TRP A 178 3.90 -22.30 11.39
C TRP A 178 2.49 -22.13 10.82
N GLY A 179 1.64 -21.43 11.57
CA GLY A 179 0.31 -20.96 11.15
C GLY A 179 0.12 -19.48 11.49
N VAL A 180 -1.02 -18.93 11.09
CA VAL A 180 -1.32 -17.50 11.26
C VAL A 180 -2.70 -17.32 11.88
N ILE A 181 -2.75 -16.51 12.94
CA ILE A 181 -3.97 -16.07 13.60
C ILE A 181 -4.10 -14.57 13.34
N ASN A 182 -5.30 -14.10 13.01
CA ASN A 182 -5.56 -12.67 12.80
C ASN A 182 -5.85 -11.93 14.12
N SER A 183 -6.01 -10.62 14.03
CA SER A 183 -6.30 -9.72 15.18
C SER A 183 -7.62 -10.00 15.91
N LYS A 184 -8.48 -10.87 15.35
CA LYS A 184 -9.73 -11.34 15.98
C LYS A 184 -9.54 -12.67 16.71
N GLY A 185 -8.31 -13.17 16.83
CA GLY A 185 -7.99 -14.46 17.44
C GLY A 185 -8.37 -15.67 16.57
N LYS A 186 -8.72 -15.47 15.29
CA LYS A 186 -9.10 -16.57 14.38
C LYS A 186 -7.87 -17.09 13.65
N LEU A 187 -7.68 -18.41 13.64
CA LEU A 187 -6.71 -19.09 12.78
C LEU A 187 -7.11 -18.90 11.31
N VAL A 188 -6.38 -18.03 10.60
CA VAL A 188 -6.60 -17.70 9.17
C VAL A 188 -5.71 -18.53 8.25
N GLN A 189 -4.56 -18.99 8.74
CA GLN A 189 -3.75 -20.00 8.05
C GLN A 189 -3.46 -21.18 8.97
N PRO A 190 -3.64 -22.42 8.47
CA PRO A 190 -3.34 -23.61 9.25
C PRO A 190 -1.85 -23.70 9.58
N VAL A 191 -1.52 -24.44 10.64
CA VAL A 191 -0.14 -24.72 11.03
C VAL A 191 0.49 -25.72 10.04
N ALA A 192 0.97 -25.19 8.91
CA ALA A 192 1.42 -25.98 7.76
C ALA A 192 2.65 -25.43 7.03
N PHE A 193 3.09 -24.21 7.36
CA PHE A 193 4.24 -23.59 6.72
C PHE A 193 5.56 -24.02 7.37
N ASP A 194 6.60 -24.19 6.57
CA ASP A 194 7.97 -24.46 7.02
C ASP A 194 8.60 -23.23 7.67
N ALA A 195 8.28 -22.04 7.14
CA ALA A 195 8.75 -20.77 7.67
C ALA A 195 7.75 -19.65 7.37
N ILE A 196 7.76 -18.63 8.24
CA ILE A 196 7.13 -17.32 8.00
C ILE A 196 8.20 -16.25 8.24
N GLN A 197 8.41 -15.35 7.29
CA GLN A 197 9.39 -14.27 7.35
C GLN A 197 8.71 -12.91 7.20
N LEU A 198 9.19 -11.95 7.98
CA LEU A 198 8.89 -10.53 7.83
C LEU A 198 10.19 -9.84 7.45
N LYS A 199 10.27 -9.39 6.21
CA LYS A 199 11.43 -8.68 5.67
C LYS A 199 10.92 -7.55 4.78
N GLY A 200 11.64 -6.44 4.74
CA GLY A 200 11.30 -5.26 3.94
C GLY A 200 10.46 -4.22 4.69
N ASN A 201 10.25 -3.07 4.04
CA ASN A 201 9.56 -1.91 4.63
C ASN A 201 8.04 -1.99 4.50
N LEU A 202 7.53 -2.73 3.50
CA LEU A 202 6.10 -3.10 3.40
C LEU A 202 5.96 -4.51 3.98
N VAL A 203 5.28 -4.64 5.11
CA VAL A 203 5.34 -5.84 5.98
C VAL A 203 4.30 -6.89 5.57
N LEU A 204 4.32 -7.32 4.30
CA LEU A 204 3.53 -8.47 3.85
C LEU A 204 4.25 -9.79 4.20
N PRO A 205 3.62 -10.72 4.95
CA PRO A 205 4.30 -11.94 5.38
C PRO A 205 4.68 -12.85 4.20
N GLN A 206 5.93 -13.31 4.19
CA GLN A 206 6.40 -14.33 3.26
C GLN A 206 6.29 -15.70 3.92
N VAL A 207 5.63 -16.64 3.24
CA VAL A 207 5.42 -18.00 3.76
C VAL A 207 6.13 -19.03 2.89
N GLN A 208 6.74 -20.02 3.53
CA GLN A 208 7.44 -21.10 2.84
C GLN A 208 6.73 -22.44 3.06
N ARG A 209 6.62 -23.24 2.00
CA ARG A 209 6.14 -24.64 2.08
C ARG A 209 6.80 -25.47 0.99
N GLY A 210 7.42 -26.58 1.36
CA GLY A 210 8.06 -27.50 0.40
C GLY A 210 9.20 -26.83 -0.38
N GLY A 211 9.91 -25.88 0.24
CA GLY A 211 10.99 -25.13 -0.41
C GLY A 211 10.55 -23.97 -1.30
N LEU A 212 9.25 -23.85 -1.59
CA LEU A 212 8.68 -22.75 -2.37
C LEU A 212 8.12 -21.65 -1.46
N TRP A 213 7.97 -20.45 -2.02
CA TRP A 213 7.55 -19.24 -1.34
C TRP A 213 6.22 -18.71 -1.89
N GLY A 214 5.48 -18.02 -1.02
CA GLY A 214 4.30 -17.23 -1.35
C GLY A 214 4.16 -16.05 -0.37
N TYR A 215 3.12 -15.26 -0.56
CA TYR A 215 2.82 -14.10 0.27
C TYR A 215 1.44 -14.22 0.91
N LEU A 216 1.31 -13.63 2.10
CA LEU A 216 0.03 -13.34 2.72
C LEU A 216 -0.27 -11.84 2.61
N ASP A 217 -1.55 -11.48 2.66
CA ASP A 217 -1.99 -10.10 2.82
C ASP A 217 -1.90 -9.64 4.29
N GLU A 218 -2.34 -8.42 4.56
CA GLU A 218 -2.29 -7.79 5.88
C GLU A 218 -3.19 -8.49 6.91
N GLU A 219 -4.26 -9.14 6.45
CA GLU A 219 -5.18 -9.94 7.26
C GLU A 219 -4.70 -11.39 7.46
N GLY A 220 -3.55 -11.76 6.89
CA GLY A 220 -2.98 -13.11 6.93
C GLY A 220 -3.65 -14.10 5.97
N SER A 221 -4.52 -13.60 5.09
CA SER A 221 -5.12 -14.33 3.99
C SER A 221 -4.10 -14.56 2.88
N THR A 222 -4.36 -15.54 2.00
CA THR A 222 -3.43 -15.89 0.92
C THR A 222 -3.45 -14.81 -0.16
N LEU A 223 -2.37 -14.03 -0.27
CA LEU A 223 -2.16 -13.10 -1.37
C LEU A 223 -1.70 -13.86 -2.62
N THR A 224 -0.81 -14.84 -2.44
CA THR A 224 -0.43 -15.78 -3.50
C THR A 224 -0.30 -17.20 -2.96
N GLU A 225 -0.61 -18.15 -3.83
CA GLU A 225 -0.22 -19.53 -3.57
C GLU A 225 1.31 -19.67 -3.40
N VAL A 226 1.71 -20.69 -2.65
CA VAL A 226 3.13 -21.01 -2.44
C VAL A 226 3.66 -21.72 -3.69
N ARG A 227 4.30 -20.96 -4.58
CA ARG A 227 4.76 -21.47 -5.89
C ARG A 227 6.08 -20.90 -6.38
N TYR A 228 6.64 -19.90 -5.72
CA TYR A 228 7.86 -19.24 -6.15
C TYR A 228 9.10 -19.97 -5.65
N GLN A 229 10.07 -20.22 -6.53
CA GLN A 229 11.38 -20.69 -6.12
C GLN A 229 12.13 -19.62 -5.32
N GLN A 230 11.96 -18.35 -5.70
CA GLN A 230 12.49 -17.19 -4.98
C GLN A 230 11.44 -16.09 -4.90
N ALA A 231 11.33 -15.45 -3.74
CA ALA A 231 10.39 -14.37 -3.46
C ALA A 231 11.12 -13.28 -2.66
N SER A 232 11.31 -12.10 -3.23
CA SER A 232 11.95 -10.97 -2.55
C SER A 232 10.97 -10.26 -1.60
N PRO A 233 11.46 -9.57 -0.57
CA PRO A 233 10.64 -8.62 0.19
C PRO A 233 9.96 -7.59 -0.73
N PHE A 234 8.82 -7.07 -0.30
CA PHE A 234 8.19 -5.92 -0.97
C PHE A 234 9.03 -4.65 -0.74
N LEU A 235 9.32 -3.95 -1.84
CA LEU A 235 9.95 -2.62 -1.86
C LEU A 235 8.95 -1.63 -2.45
N GLY A 236 8.26 -0.87 -1.58
CA GLY A 236 7.01 -0.24 -1.97
C GLY A 236 5.97 -1.32 -2.27
N ASP A 237 5.24 -1.20 -3.38
CA ASP A 237 4.16 -2.15 -3.71
C ASP A 237 4.58 -3.30 -4.60
N ILE A 238 5.87 -3.50 -4.86
CA ILE A 238 6.34 -4.51 -5.81
C ILE A 238 7.37 -5.42 -5.14
N ALA A 239 7.26 -6.72 -5.43
CA ALA A 239 8.25 -7.72 -5.10
C ALA A 239 8.69 -8.48 -6.35
N ARG A 240 9.98 -8.81 -6.45
CA ARG A 240 10.50 -9.69 -7.51
C ARG A 240 10.30 -11.15 -7.12
N VAL A 241 9.86 -11.96 -8.08
CA VAL A 241 9.62 -13.40 -7.90
C VAL A 241 10.27 -14.21 -9.02
N VAL A 242 10.62 -15.46 -8.72
CA VAL A 242 11.17 -16.42 -9.69
C VAL A 242 10.41 -17.73 -9.58
N LEU A 243 9.89 -18.23 -10.70
CA LEU A 243 9.21 -19.51 -10.80
C LEU A 243 10.22 -20.68 -10.89
N PRO A 244 9.81 -21.93 -10.61
CA PRO A 244 10.70 -23.10 -10.65
C PRO A 244 11.35 -23.37 -12.02
N ASN A 245 10.73 -22.89 -13.11
CA ASN A 245 11.27 -22.97 -14.46
C ASN A 245 12.34 -21.89 -14.76
N GLY A 246 12.68 -21.04 -13.80
CA GLY A 246 13.62 -19.93 -13.94
C GLY A 246 13.01 -18.63 -14.47
N GLN A 247 11.73 -18.61 -14.83
CA GLN A 247 11.06 -17.40 -15.29
C GLN A 247 10.99 -16.38 -14.15
N THR A 248 11.42 -15.15 -14.46
CA THR A 248 11.40 -14.03 -13.52
C THR A 248 10.16 -13.18 -13.77
N GLY A 249 9.58 -12.67 -12.69
CA GLY A 249 8.50 -11.70 -12.76
C GLY A 249 8.47 -10.80 -11.54
N TYR A 250 7.41 -10.02 -11.49
CA TYR A 250 7.09 -9.10 -10.40
C TYR A 250 5.67 -9.34 -9.96
N ILE A 251 5.43 -9.16 -8.67
CA ILE A 251 4.10 -9.15 -8.10
C ILE A 251 3.86 -7.84 -7.36
N ASN A 252 2.65 -7.31 -7.47
CA ASN A 252 2.26 -6.15 -6.68
C ASN A 252 1.53 -6.51 -5.38
N ALA A 253 1.34 -5.54 -4.47
CA ALA A 253 0.71 -5.76 -3.18
C ALA A 253 -0.77 -6.21 -3.26
N ASN A 254 -1.40 -6.13 -4.44
CA ASN A 254 -2.75 -6.64 -4.71
C ASN A 254 -2.73 -8.08 -5.28
N GLY A 255 -1.56 -8.71 -5.36
CA GLY A 255 -1.42 -10.07 -5.88
C GLY A 255 -1.35 -10.18 -7.40
N GLN A 256 -1.28 -9.06 -8.13
CA GLN A 256 -1.18 -9.08 -9.59
C GLN A 256 0.25 -9.35 -10.04
N GLU A 257 0.41 -10.29 -10.97
CA GLU A 257 1.71 -10.80 -11.41
C GLU A 257 2.01 -10.38 -12.86
N PHE A 258 3.29 -10.07 -13.11
CA PHE A 258 3.83 -9.67 -14.40
C PHE A 258 5.12 -10.44 -14.65
N PHE A 259 5.12 -11.36 -15.62
CA PHE A 259 6.31 -12.14 -15.98
C PHE A 259 6.95 -11.62 -17.26
N GLU A 260 8.28 -11.70 -17.31
CA GLU A 260 9.09 -11.43 -18.51
C GLU A 260 8.99 -12.55 -19.54
#